data_AF-T0PZC5-F1
#
_entry.id   AF-T0PZC5-F1
#
_cell.length_a   1.000
_cell.length_b   1.000
_cell.length_c   1.000
_cell.angle_alpha   90.00
_cell.angle_beta   90.00
_cell.angle_gamma   90.00
#
_symmetry.space_group_name_H-M   'P 1'
#
loop_
_entity.id
_entity.type
_entity.pdbx_description
1 polymer ?
#
loop_
_entity_poly.entity_id
_entity_poly.type
_entity_poly.pdbx_seq_one_letter_code
_entity_poly.pdbx_strand_id
1 'polypeptide(L)'
;MLRLVRFAAVLASAVAQFPPGTCNKELTDATYACAKVFPGPTGWILESLLKMSATAGHLSICFGDHPECNDLQRLVFTPAGDCTVQVYKANYVNLRTIVTPCPNPLPPRLQEKQLCTASGLIASEYYGNVYTDVVRSNNNEVFVYNVTGKTLMAKSNGQCLEAVPNMPQPNYGYGTVRTAACDATKELQQWIIADSRIYASQFGSLTFCLSTDQFQRGAMASVGPCNLEQLSSTSFVDCTTTKPKYVRLTSARGNRLSEYYSNLYVNAPANNFNELFTWDQANKMLKVASNNQCLDAYKDANGKVRVHTYACDVNNGNQKWNFNPSTKTLEHATHAGQCLDADPTYADRHAQMWACTPNNPNQQWSLDTFSS
;
A
#
# COMPACT_ATOMS: atom_id res chain seq x y z
N MET A 1 -87.98 -3.23 17.71
CA MET A 1 -86.66 -3.90 17.81
C MET A 1 -85.74 -3.28 16.78
N LEU A 2 -84.69 -2.57 17.21
CA LEU A 2 -83.27 -2.74 16.81
C LEU A 2 -82.50 -1.48 17.27
N ARG A 3 -81.60 -1.67 18.24
CA ARG A 3 -80.61 -0.68 18.67
C ARG A 3 -79.51 -0.64 17.61
N LEU A 4 -79.14 0.55 17.15
CA LEU A 4 -77.89 0.77 16.40
C LEU A 4 -76.90 1.50 17.32
N VAL A 5 -75.92 0.73 17.78
CA VAL A 5 -74.78 1.13 18.62
C VAL A 5 -73.79 1.89 17.73
N ARG A 6 -73.45 3.13 18.10
CA ARG A 6 -72.34 3.87 17.49
C ARG A 6 -71.03 3.38 18.13
N PHE A 7 -70.20 2.69 17.34
CA PHE A 7 -68.80 2.45 17.69
C PHE A 7 -67.98 3.71 17.39
N ALA A 8 -67.53 4.42 18.42
CA ALA A 8 -66.47 5.41 18.29
C ALA A 8 -65.13 4.67 18.36
N ALA A 9 -64.41 4.62 17.24
CA ALA A 9 -63.04 4.12 17.20
C ALA A 9 -62.13 5.17 17.88
N VAL A 10 -61.69 4.88 19.10
CA VAL A 10 -60.61 5.62 19.77
C VAL A 10 -59.30 5.14 19.15
N LEU A 11 -58.74 5.95 18.24
CA LEU A 11 -57.35 5.82 17.83
C LEU A 11 -56.47 6.26 19.00
N ALA A 12 -56.08 5.30 19.84
CA ALA A 12 -55.02 5.50 20.81
C ALA A 12 -53.69 5.56 20.05
N SER A 13 -53.25 6.77 19.68
CA SER A 13 -51.87 7.01 19.31
C SER A 13 -51.02 6.78 20.56
N ALA A 14 -50.37 5.61 20.64
CA ALA A 14 -49.33 5.35 21.62
C ALA A 14 -48.13 6.26 21.32
N VAL A 15 -48.17 7.48 21.84
CA VAL A 15 -46.97 8.31 21.94
C VAL A 15 -46.14 7.64 23.02
N ALA A 16 -45.07 6.94 22.63
CA ALA A 16 -44.07 6.50 23.59
C ALA A 16 -43.62 7.73 24.38
N GLN A 17 -43.98 7.79 25.67
CA GLN A 17 -43.59 8.85 26.57
C GLN A 17 -42.09 8.71 26.82
N PHE A 18 -41.29 9.34 25.98
CA PHE A 18 -39.90 9.54 26.30
C PHE A 18 -39.78 10.53 27.48
N PRO A 19 -38.84 10.32 28.42
CA PRO A 19 -38.54 11.31 29.44
C PRO A 19 -38.27 12.69 28.81
N PRO A 20 -38.70 13.80 29.41
CA PRO A 20 -38.35 15.13 28.92
C PRO A 20 -36.83 15.26 28.78
N GLY A 21 -36.35 15.59 27.57
CA GLY A 21 -34.92 15.75 27.28
C GLY A 21 -34.21 14.56 26.65
N THR A 22 -34.92 13.53 26.15
CA THR A 22 -34.32 12.50 25.27
C THR A 22 -34.23 12.94 23.82
N CYS A 23 -33.24 12.42 23.09
CA CYS A 23 -33.05 12.74 21.68
C CYS A 23 -34.20 12.24 20.80
N ASN A 24 -34.48 12.98 19.71
CA ASN A 24 -35.42 12.56 18.69
C ASN A 24 -34.85 11.35 17.89
N LYS A 25 -35.69 10.74 17.05
CA LYS A 25 -35.30 9.56 16.27
C LYS A 25 -34.09 9.85 15.35
N GLU A 26 -34.05 11.00 14.70
CA GLU A 26 -32.98 11.37 13.76
C GLU A 26 -31.62 11.46 14.47
N LEU A 27 -31.53 12.18 15.60
CA LEU A 27 -30.31 12.28 16.40
C LEU A 27 -29.90 10.94 17.01
N THR A 28 -30.89 10.14 17.41
CA THR A 28 -30.65 8.80 17.95
C THR A 28 -30.02 7.91 16.88
N ASP A 29 -30.63 7.84 15.70
CA ASP A 29 -30.13 7.05 14.57
C ASP A 29 -28.72 7.50 14.13
N ALA A 30 -28.49 8.82 14.04
CA ALA A 30 -27.18 9.38 13.72
C ALA A 30 -26.12 9.03 14.80
N THR A 31 -26.51 9.04 16.07
CA THR A 31 -25.63 8.62 17.19
C THR A 31 -25.24 7.16 17.05
N TYR A 32 -26.20 6.26 16.83
CA TYR A 32 -25.93 4.83 16.68
C TYR A 32 -25.12 4.52 15.40
N ALA A 33 -25.38 5.23 14.30
CA ALA A 33 -24.60 5.09 13.07
C ALA A 33 -23.13 5.46 13.29
N CYS A 34 -22.86 6.59 13.93
CA CYS A 34 -21.50 6.99 14.28
C CYS A 34 -20.85 6.05 15.33
N ALA A 35 -21.60 5.64 16.36
CA ALA A 35 -21.07 4.73 17.39
C ALA A 35 -20.61 3.39 16.81
N LYS A 36 -21.26 2.91 15.75
CA LYS A 36 -20.94 1.63 15.11
C LYS A 36 -19.52 1.57 14.53
N VAL A 37 -18.96 2.70 14.08
CA VAL A 37 -17.58 2.76 13.55
C VAL A 37 -16.52 2.87 14.67
N PHE A 38 -16.95 2.99 15.93
CA PHE A 38 -16.11 2.96 17.13
C PHE A 38 -16.48 1.78 18.03
N PRO A 39 -16.34 0.51 17.60
CA PRO A 39 -16.82 -0.63 18.38
C PRO A 39 -16.06 -0.76 19.71
N GLY A 40 -16.82 -0.93 20.79
CA GLY A 40 -16.30 -1.32 22.10
C GLY A 40 -16.17 -2.85 22.24
N PRO A 41 -15.25 -3.37 23.08
CA PRO A 41 -15.07 -4.80 23.30
C PRO A 41 -16.33 -5.56 23.70
N THR A 42 -17.29 -4.90 24.36
CA THR A 42 -18.54 -5.53 24.84
C THR A 42 -19.74 -5.25 23.92
N GLY A 43 -19.60 -4.34 22.96
CA GLY A 43 -20.70 -3.85 22.11
C GLY A 43 -21.63 -2.84 22.78
N TRP A 44 -21.35 -2.39 24.01
CA TRP A 44 -22.12 -1.32 24.66
C TRP A 44 -21.86 0.03 23.99
N ILE A 45 -22.92 0.78 23.68
CA ILE A 45 -22.80 2.12 23.06
C ILE A 45 -21.99 3.10 23.92
N LEU A 46 -22.00 2.97 25.25
CA LEU A 46 -21.20 3.85 26.11
C LEU A 46 -19.70 3.79 25.77
N GLU A 47 -19.17 2.61 25.48
CA GLU A 47 -17.76 2.45 25.10
C GLU A 47 -17.46 3.11 23.75
N SER A 48 -18.39 2.98 22.80
CA SER A 48 -18.31 3.66 21.51
C SER A 48 -18.31 5.17 21.66
N LEU A 49 -19.21 5.72 22.48
CA LEU A 49 -19.28 7.15 22.78
C LEU A 49 -17.99 7.66 23.45
N LEU A 50 -17.40 6.90 24.36
CA LEU A 50 -16.12 7.25 24.98
C LEU A 50 -14.98 7.28 23.94
N LYS A 51 -14.91 6.29 23.05
CA LYS A 51 -13.93 6.27 21.95
C LYS A 51 -14.11 7.42 20.97
N MET A 52 -15.37 7.76 20.64
CA MET A 52 -15.70 8.94 19.84
C MET A 52 -15.22 10.23 20.51
N SER A 53 -15.41 10.37 21.82
CA SER A 53 -15.00 11.58 22.57
C SER A 53 -13.48 11.68 22.83
N ALA A 54 -12.75 10.56 22.77
CA ALA A 54 -11.31 10.56 22.94
C ALA A 54 -10.63 11.33 21.81
N THR A 55 -9.51 12.00 22.09
CA THR A 55 -8.82 12.90 21.13
C THR A 55 -8.63 12.28 19.75
N ALA A 56 -8.22 11.01 19.67
CA ALA A 56 -8.01 10.31 18.41
C ALA A 56 -9.31 10.09 17.62
N GLY A 57 -10.40 9.68 18.29
CA GLY A 57 -11.70 9.45 17.66
C GLY A 57 -12.40 10.74 17.28
N HIS A 58 -12.32 11.77 18.14
CA HIS A 58 -12.87 13.09 17.84
C HIS A 58 -12.20 13.69 16.60
N LEU A 59 -10.86 13.64 16.54
CA LEU A 59 -10.12 14.13 15.38
C LEU A 59 -10.39 13.32 14.12
N SER A 60 -10.54 12.00 14.18
CA SER A 60 -10.87 11.21 12.98
C SER A 60 -12.26 11.56 12.42
N ILE A 61 -13.24 11.83 13.30
CA ILE A 61 -14.55 12.37 12.88
C ILE A 61 -14.36 13.74 12.22
N CYS A 62 -13.60 14.63 12.84
CA CYS A 62 -13.36 15.98 12.34
C CYS A 62 -12.57 16.04 11.02
N PHE A 63 -11.69 15.06 10.78
CA PHE A 63 -11.02 14.90 9.49
C PHE A 63 -11.91 14.29 8.41
N GLY A 64 -13.13 13.85 8.75
CA GLY A 64 -14.08 13.24 7.83
C GLY A 64 -13.80 11.77 7.50
N ASP A 65 -12.99 11.09 8.33
CA ASP A 65 -12.67 9.66 8.12
C ASP A 65 -13.89 8.73 8.29
N HIS A 66 -14.95 9.24 8.91
CA HIS A 66 -16.17 8.51 9.23
C HIS A 66 -17.40 9.25 8.68
N PRO A 67 -17.77 9.01 7.40
CA PRO A 67 -18.95 9.62 6.81
C PRO A 67 -20.24 9.35 7.58
N GLU A 68 -20.32 8.23 8.29
CA GLU A 68 -21.43 7.83 9.17
C GLU A 68 -21.66 8.81 10.33
N CYS A 69 -20.65 9.61 10.69
CA CYS A 69 -20.72 10.61 11.75
C CYS A 69 -21.15 12.00 11.27
N ASN A 70 -21.30 12.22 9.96
CA ASN A 70 -21.61 13.53 9.40
C ASN A 70 -22.96 14.08 9.89
N ASP A 71 -24.00 13.23 9.91
CA ASP A 71 -25.31 13.65 10.40
C ASP A 71 -25.29 13.99 11.89
N LEU A 72 -24.55 13.23 12.69
CA LEU A 72 -24.39 13.51 14.12
C LEU A 72 -23.72 14.88 14.33
N GLN A 73 -22.63 15.15 13.62
CA GLN A 73 -21.91 16.43 13.67
C GLN A 73 -22.81 17.61 13.24
N ARG A 74 -23.66 17.41 12.22
CA ARG A 74 -24.61 18.43 11.76
C ARG A 74 -25.71 18.71 12.78
N LEU A 75 -26.25 17.68 13.41
CA LEU A 75 -27.47 17.76 14.24
C LEU A 75 -27.18 18.14 15.69
N VAL A 76 -26.07 17.68 16.26
CA VAL A 76 -25.78 17.81 17.71
C VAL A 76 -25.55 19.26 18.15
N PHE A 77 -25.10 20.14 17.26
CA PHE A 77 -24.87 21.56 17.58
C PHE A 77 -26.10 22.44 17.38
N THR A 78 -27.23 21.87 16.94
CA THR A 78 -28.53 22.56 16.95
C THR A 78 -29.13 22.55 18.37
N PRO A 79 -30.20 23.32 18.63
CA PRO A 79 -30.94 23.20 19.89
C PRO A 79 -31.48 21.78 20.15
N ALA A 80 -31.74 21.00 19.10
CA ALA A 80 -32.22 19.62 19.22
C ALA A 80 -31.15 18.65 19.77
N GLY A 81 -29.87 19.02 19.72
CA GLY A 81 -28.77 18.19 20.20
C GLY A 81 -28.51 18.29 21.70
N ASP A 82 -29.14 19.22 22.42
CA ASP A 82 -29.15 19.22 23.89
C ASP A 82 -30.17 18.20 24.40
N CYS A 83 -29.81 16.93 24.24
CA CYS A 83 -30.67 15.80 24.50
C CYS A 83 -29.86 14.60 24.98
N THR A 84 -30.56 13.63 25.56
CA THR A 84 -29.96 12.44 26.14
C THR A 84 -30.26 11.17 25.33
N VAL A 85 -29.25 10.32 25.20
CA VAL A 85 -29.36 8.97 24.61
C VAL A 85 -29.19 7.95 25.73
N GLN A 86 -30.01 6.91 25.71
CA GLN A 86 -29.96 5.80 26.66
C GLN A 86 -28.77 4.89 26.31
N VAL A 87 -27.81 4.76 27.23
CA VAL A 87 -26.57 4.01 26.98
C VAL A 87 -26.55 2.62 27.61
N TYR A 88 -27.21 2.45 28.77
CA TYR A 88 -27.37 1.17 29.43
C TYR A 88 -28.43 1.21 30.52
N LYS A 89 -29.43 0.32 30.48
CA LYS A 89 -30.54 0.27 31.46
C LYS A 89 -31.11 1.69 31.67
N ALA A 90 -31.13 2.21 32.90
CA ALA A 90 -31.62 3.54 33.23
C ALA A 90 -30.55 4.65 33.14
N ASN A 91 -29.39 4.39 32.54
CA ASN A 91 -28.33 5.39 32.36
C ASN A 91 -28.50 6.13 31.03
N TYR A 92 -28.42 7.45 31.11
CA TYR A 92 -28.56 8.37 30.00
C TYR A 92 -27.34 9.28 29.93
N VAL A 93 -26.90 9.59 28.71
CA VAL A 93 -25.77 10.49 28.47
C VAL A 93 -26.23 11.62 27.57
N ASN A 94 -25.88 12.86 27.91
CA ASN A 94 -26.18 14.02 27.09
C ASN A 94 -25.17 14.11 25.93
N LEU A 95 -25.65 14.20 24.69
CA LEU A 95 -24.78 14.19 23.51
C LEU A 95 -23.82 15.39 23.45
N ARG A 96 -24.20 16.55 23.99
CA ARG A 96 -23.31 17.73 24.08
C ARG A 96 -22.11 17.54 24.99
N THR A 97 -22.16 16.56 25.90
CA THR A 97 -21.02 16.23 26.77
C THR A 97 -20.03 15.27 26.11
N ILE A 98 -20.44 14.62 25.02
CA ILE A 98 -19.65 13.62 24.31
C ILE A 98 -19.10 14.17 23.01
N VAL A 99 -19.93 14.88 22.25
CA VAL A 99 -19.58 15.44 20.95
C VAL A 99 -19.24 16.91 21.12
N THR A 100 -17.98 17.25 20.85
CA THR A 100 -17.50 18.63 20.89
C THR A 100 -17.35 19.17 19.47
N PRO A 101 -17.42 20.50 19.24
CA PRO A 101 -17.15 21.06 17.93
C PRO A 101 -15.74 20.74 17.46
N CYS A 102 -15.58 20.59 16.14
CA CYS A 102 -14.25 20.42 15.57
C CYS A 102 -13.39 21.67 15.77
N PRO A 103 -12.11 21.51 16.16
CA PRO A 103 -11.20 22.65 16.27
C PRO A 103 -11.11 23.43 14.96
N ASN A 104 -11.05 24.76 15.06
CA ASN A 104 -10.83 25.64 13.92
C ASN A 104 -9.69 26.62 14.24
N PRO A 105 -8.50 26.49 13.61
CA PRO A 105 -8.17 25.50 12.58
C PRO A 105 -8.04 24.07 13.13
N LEU A 106 -8.28 23.07 12.28
CA LEU A 106 -8.02 21.67 12.63
C LEU A 106 -6.50 21.48 12.87
N PRO A 107 -6.11 20.68 13.89
CA PRO A 107 -4.70 20.38 14.08
C PRO A 107 -4.14 19.58 12.88
N PRO A 108 -2.82 19.64 12.64
CA PRO A 108 -2.18 18.86 11.58
C PRO A 108 -2.43 17.36 11.75
N ARG A 109 -2.85 16.68 10.68
CA ARG A 109 -2.99 15.22 10.67
C ARG A 109 -1.65 14.57 10.39
N LEU A 110 -1.02 14.02 11.42
CA LEU A 110 0.31 13.40 11.33
C LEU A 110 0.22 11.87 11.24
N GLN A 111 1.04 11.27 10.38
CA GLN A 111 1.16 9.82 10.23
C GLN A 111 2.64 9.42 10.15
N GLU A 112 3.06 8.40 10.88
CA GLU A 112 4.39 7.83 10.68
C GLU A 112 4.39 6.94 9.43
N LYS A 113 5.39 7.15 8.58
CA LYS A 113 5.58 6.47 7.30
C LYS A 113 7.02 5.96 7.21
N GLN A 114 7.16 4.78 6.61
CA GLN A 114 8.42 4.30 6.09
C GLN A 114 8.31 4.32 4.57
N LEU A 115 9.35 4.82 3.89
CA LEU A 115 9.36 4.91 2.44
C LEU A 115 10.25 3.80 1.88
N CYS A 116 9.76 3.06 0.90
CA CYS A 116 10.42 1.89 0.33
C CYS A 116 10.56 2.04 -1.18
N THR A 117 11.57 1.40 -1.75
CA THR A 117 11.65 1.12 -3.18
C THR A 117 10.95 -0.21 -3.50
N ALA A 118 10.68 -0.49 -4.79
CA ALA A 118 10.12 -1.77 -5.19
C ALA A 118 11.07 -2.95 -4.87
N SER A 119 12.37 -2.68 -4.75
CA SER A 119 13.39 -3.66 -4.35
C SER A 119 13.46 -3.95 -2.85
N GLY A 120 12.72 -3.22 -2.02
CA GLY A 120 12.71 -3.40 -0.57
C GLY A 120 13.74 -2.57 0.20
N LEU A 121 14.60 -1.79 -0.48
CA LEU A 121 15.40 -0.76 0.20
C LEU A 121 14.48 0.31 0.77
N ILE A 122 14.88 0.90 1.89
CA ILE A 122 14.16 1.96 2.57
C ILE A 122 14.86 3.31 2.42
N ALA A 123 14.09 4.39 2.51
CA ALA A 123 14.64 5.73 2.64
C ALA A 123 15.22 5.92 4.05
N SER A 124 16.42 6.48 4.11
CA SER A 124 17.12 6.79 5.35
C SER A 124 17.74 8.17 5.26
N GLU A 125 17.42 9.05 6.20
CA GLU A 125 18.04 10.37 6.30
C GLU A 125 19.47 10.28 6.85
N TYR A 126 20.38 11.05 6.27
CA TYR A 126 21.73 11.22 6.78
C TYR A 126 22.29 12.59 6.39
N TYR A 127 22.63 13.38 7.41
CA TYR A 127 23.31 14.67 7.26
C TYR A 127 22.63 15.62 6.26
N GLY A 128 21.30 15.72 6.34
CA GLY A 128 20.52 16.64 5.51
C GLY A 128 20.14 16.10 4.13
N ASN A 129 20.46 14.84 3.82
CA ASN A 129 20.12 14.18 2.57
C ASN A 129 19.38 12.87 2.85
N VAL A 130 18.76 12.29 1.83
CA VAL A 130 18.08 10.99 1.94
C VAL A 130 18.80 9.98 1.06
N TYR A 131 19.03 8.77 1.57
CA TYR A 131 19.69 7.68 0.88
C TYR A 131 18.86 6.39 0.98
N THR A 132 19.15 5.42 0.13
CA THR A 132 18.65 4.05 0.28
C THR A 132 19.48 3.29 1.31
N ASP A 133 18.83 2.54 2.20
CA ASP A 133 19.48 1.59 3.10
C ASP A 133 18.58 0.37 3.33
N VAL A 134 19.06 -0.57 4.15
CA VAL A 134 18.28 -1.68 4.69
C VAL A 134 17.63 -1.28 6.00
N VAL A 135 16.59 -2.00 6.43
CA VAL A 135 15.92 -1.75 7.72
C VAL A 135 16.90 -1.97 8.88
N ARG A 136 17.14 -0.93 9.68
CA ARG A 136 17.89 -1.01 10.95
C ARG A 136 17.07 -0.54 12.14
N SER A 137 15.81 -0.14 11.93
CA SER A 137 14.87 0.25 12.98
C SER A 137 15.34 1.48 13.78
N ASN A 138 15.93 2.46 13.08
CA ASN A 138 16.35 3.73 13.65
C ASN A 138 15.38 4.87 13.29
N ASN A 139 15.55 6.04 13.90
CA ASN A 139 14.67 7.19 13.66
C ASN A 139 14.88 7.83 12.27
N ASN A 140 16.05 7.69 11.64
CA ASN A 140 16.30 8.25 10.31
C ASN A 140 15.60 7.48 9.19
N GLU A 141 15.04 6.31 9.48
CA GLU A 141 14.22 5.52 8.55
C GLU A 141 12.72 5.86 8.61
N VAL A 142 12.32 6.73 9.55
CA VAL A 142 10.92 7.08 9.81
C VAL A 142 10.66 8.53 9.43
N PHE A 143 9.60 8.74 8.64
CA PHE A 143 9.14 10.05 8.20
C PHE A 143 7.75 10.32 8.74
N VAL A 144 7.56 11.46 9.39
CA VAL A 144 6.25 11.93 9.85
C VAL A 144 5.61 12.71 8.71
N TYR A 145 4.61 12.11 8.09
CA TYR A 145 3.81 12.73 7.04
C TYR A 145 2.69 13.60 7.65
N ASN A 146 2.74 14.89 7.39
CA ASN A 146 1.65 15.81 7.67
C ASN A 146 0.69 15.82 6.47
N VAL A 147 -0.44 15.14 6.58
CA VAL A 147 -1.43 15.01 5.50
C VAL A 147 -2.02 16.38 5.14
N THR A 148 -2.25 17.24 6.14
CA THR A 148 -2.84 18.58 5.95
C THR A 148 -1.88 19.51 5.22
N GLY A 149 -0.63 19.57 5.66
CA GLY A 149 0.42 20.41 5.08
C GLY A 149 1.17 19.77 3.91
N LYS A 150 0.90 18.50 3.63
CA LYS A 150 1.61 17.64 2.67
C LYS A 150 3.13 17.56 2.89
N THR A 151 3.63 17.75 4.10
CA THR A 151 5.08 17.70 4.36
C THR A 151 5.52 16.34 4.87
N LEU A 152 6.74 15.90 4.49
CA LEU A 152 7.39 14.69 4.99
C LEU A 152 8.57 15.08 5.89
N MET A 153 8.44 14.93 7.21
CA MET A 153 9.48 15.29 8.17
C MET A 153 10.30 14.07 8.59
N ALA A 154 11.61 14.10 8.41
CA ALA A 154 12.49 13.05 8.92
C ALA A 154 12.52 13.09 10.45
N LYS A 155 12.26 11.95 11.10
CA LYS A 155 12.19 11.87 12.57
C LYS A 155 13.58 12.01 13.22
N SER A 156 14.66 11.75 12.49
CA SER A 156 16.05 11.90 12.96
C SER A 156 16.46 13.34 13.25
N ASN A 157 16.10 14.29 12.38
CA ASN A 157 16.55 15.67 12.47
C ASN A 157 15.41 16.71 12.57
N GLY A 158 14.15 16.27 12.48
CA GLY A 158 12.97 17.14 12.57
C GLY A 158 12.80 18.09 11.38
N GLN A 159 13.49 17.82 10.26
CA GLN A 159 13.45 18.64 9.05
C GLN A 159 12.60 17.96 7.97
N CYS A 160 12.00 18.77 7.10
CA CYS A 160 11.13 18.31 6.02
C CYS A 160 11.91 18.07 4.73
N LEU A 161 11.50 17.03 3.99
CA LEU A 161 12.02 16.75 2.66
C LEU A 161 11.66 17.90 1.72
N GLU A 162 12.67 18.42 1.03
CA GLU A 162 12.58 19.49 0.06
C GLU A 162 13.17 19.02 -1.28
N ALA A 163 12.37 19.10 -2.33
CA ALA A 163 12.80 18.86 -3.69
C ALA A 163 13.67 20.02 -4.19
N VAL A 164 14.81 19.68 -4.80
CA VAL A 164 15.73 20.65 -5.43
C VAL A 164 15.90 20.25 -6.91
N PRO A 165 14.88 20.51 -7.75
CA PRO A 165 14.93 20.15 -9.17
C PRO A 165 16.00 20.97 -9.92
N ASN A 166 16.75 20.34 -10.82
CA ASN A 166 17.64 21.06 -11.73
C ASN A 166 16.81 21.68 -12.86
N MET A 167 16.98 22.99 -13.08
CA MET A 167 16.22 23.77 -14.06
C MET A 167 17.17 24.54 -14.99
N PRO A 168 16.84 24.70 -16.28
CA PRO A 168 15.63 24.24 -16.96
C PRO A 168 15.69 22.76 -17.40
N GLN A 169 14.61 22.02 -17.19
CA GLN A 169 14.36 20.73 -17.87
C GLN A 169 14.24 21.00 -19.38
N PRO A 170 14.85 20.23 -20.30
CA PRO A 170 15.41 18.88 -20.15
C PRO A 170 16.96 18.80 -20.10
N ASN A 171 17.66 19.93 -19.98
CA ASN A 171 19.10 20.00 -20.30
C ASN A 171 20.06 19.75 -19.12
N TYR A 172 19.57 19.58 -17.88
CA TYR A 172 20.43 19.44 -16.70
C TYR A 172 19.96 18.35 -15.72
N GLY A 173 19.77 17.12 -16.18
CA GLY A 173 19.61 15.95 -15.30
C GLY A 173 18.43 16.00 -14.30
N TYR A 174 18.41 15.00 -13.41
CA TYR A 174 17.44 14.88 -12.33
C TYR A 174 17.98 15.61 -11.09
N GLY A 175 17.13 16.42 -10.44
CA GLY A 175 17.53 17.21 -9.26
C GLY A 175 17.72 16.35 -8.01
N THR A 176 18.00 16.98 -6.88
CA THR A 176 18.25 16.29 -5.61
C THR A 176 17.09 16.42 -4.62
N VAL A 177 17.15 15.67 -3.53
CA VAL A 177 16.28 15.84 -2.36
C VAL A 177 17.15 16.03 -1.13
N ARG A 178 16.80 17.02 -0.32
CA ARG A 178 17.46 17.34 0.95
C ARG A 178 16.43 17.50 2.06
N THR A 179 16.86 17.57 3.30
CA THR A 179 16.01 18.04 4.40
C THR A 179 16.28 19.52 4.67
N ALA A 180 15.22 20.26 4.99
CA ALA A 180 15.27 21.68 5.33
C ALA A 180 14.24 22.00 6.43
N ALA A 181 14.31 23.20 7.01
CA ALA A 181 13.30 23.63 7.97
C ALA A 181 11.89 23.49 7.37
N CYS A 182 10.98 22.87 8.13
CA CYS A 182 9.63 22.57 7.69
C CYS A 182 8.83 23.84 7.41
N ASP A 183 8.33 23.97 6.19
CA ASP A 183 7.47 25.05 5.76
C ASP A 183 6.41 24.50 4.79
N ALA A 184 5.22 24.27 5.31
CA ALA A 184 4.09 23.72 4.55
C ALA A 184 3.59 24.66 3.44
N THR A 185 4.02 25.92 3.42
CA THR A 185 3.67 26.88 2.36
C THR A 185 4.56 26.73 1.12
N LYS A 186 5.71 26.07 1.25
CA LYS A 186 6.61 25.81 0.12
C LYS A 186 6.14 24.62 -0.69
N GLU A 187 5.80 24.85 -1.95
CA GLU A 187 5.39 23.80 -2.91
C GLU A 187 6.45 22.68 -3.04
N LEU A 188 7.74 23.02 -2.98
CA LEU A 188 8.84 22.04 -3.05
C LEU A 188 8.99 21.15 -1.81
N GLN A 189 8.28 21.47 -0.72
CA GLN A 189 8.17 20.61 0.48
C GLN A 189 6.83 19.86 0.55
N GLN A 190 5.93 20.06 -0.43
CA GLN A 190 4.64 19.40 -0.50
C GLN A 190 4.74 18.12 -1.32
N TRP A 191 4.54 16.99 -0.65
CA TRP A 191 4.58 15.64 -1.17
C TRP A 191 3.20 14.98 -1.07
N ILE A 192 2.81 14.30 -2.13
CA ILE A 192 1.61 13.48 -2.22
C ILE A 192 2.05 12.02 -2.24
N ILE A 193 1.45 11.22 -1.36
CA ILE A 193 1.64 9.77 -1.31
C ILE A 193 0.38 9.13 -1.90
N ALA A 194 0.46 8.71 -3.16
CA ALA A 194 -0.64 8.12 -3.91
C ALA A 194 -0.09 7.31 -5.10
N ASP A 195 -0.94 6.47 -5.71
CA ASP A 195 -0.64 5.77 -6.96
C ASP A 195 0.69 5.00 -6.96
N SER A 196 1.01 4.40 -5.80
CA SER A 196 2.28 3.70 -5.54
C SER A 196 3.51 4.57 -5.82
N ARG A 197 3.46 5.85 -5.42
CA ARG A 197 4.55 6.82 -5.56
C ARG A 197 4.51 7.86 -4.44
N ILE A 198 5.60 8.59 -4.34
CA ILE A 198 5.71 9.82 -3.56
C ILE A 198 6.14 10.91 -4.51
N TYR A 199 5.31 11.93 -4.69
CA TYR A 199 5.56 12.96 -5.69
C TYR A 199 5.20 14.35 -5.20
N ALA A 200 6.00 15.33 -5.62
CA ALA A 200 5.69 16.73 -5.49
C ALA A 200 4.92 17.16 -6.75
N SER A 201 3.69 17.61 -6.56
CA SER A 201 2.90 18.28 -7.58
C SER A 201 3.03 19.78 -7.36
N GLN A 202 3.12 20.56 -8.44
CA GLN A 202 2.82 22.01 -8.52
C GLN A 202 3.97 23.01 -8.75
N PHE A 203 5.19 22.62 -9.09
CA PHE A 203 6.12 23.64 -9.61
C PHE A 203 5.79 23.96 -11.09
N GLY A 204 4.96 24.98 -11.33
CA GLY A 204 4.67 25.46 -12.68
C GLY A 204 4.10 24.40 -13.64
N SER A 205 3.21 23.52 -13.13
CA SER A 205 2.62 22.35 -13.81
C SER A 205 3.51 21.10 -13.92
N LEU A 206 4.73 21.12 -13.40
CA LEU A 206 5.60 19.94 -13.38
C LEU A 206 5.33 19.06 -12.15
N THR A 207 5.45 17.74 -12.34
CA THR A 207 5.32 16.74 -11.28
C THR A 207 6.60 15.93 -11.17
N PHE A 208 7.17 15.90 -9.98
CA PHE A 208 8.43 15.24 -9.68
C PHE A 208 8.25 14.14 -8.66
N CYS A 209 8.79 12.95 -8.96
CA CYS A 209 8.73 11.80 -8.09
C CYS A 209 10.00 11.71 -7.26
N LEU A 210 9.85 11.42 -5.97
CA LEU A 210 10.95 11.04 -5.10
C LEU A 210 11.54 9.73 -5.65
N SER A 211 12.77 9.82 -6.15
CA SER A 211 13.40 8.79 -6.98
C SER A 211 14.79 8.42 -6.46
N THR A 212 15.27 7.23 -6.78
CA THR A 212 16.60 6.74 -6.41
C THR A 212 17.01 5.57 -7.30
N ASP A 213 18.29 5.20 -7.24
CA ASP A 213 18.72 3.87 -7.66
C ASP A 213 18.31 2.85 -6.60
N GLN A 214 17.26 2.11 -6.90
CA GLN A 214 16.70 1.09 -6.02
C GLN A 214 17.52 -0.22 -5.98
N PHE A 215 18.59 -0.37 -6.75
CA PHE A 215 19.46 -1.55 -6.69
C PHE A 215 20.80 -1.28 -6.01
N GLN A 216 21.10 -0.01 -5.74
CA GLN A 216 22.31 0.40 -5.05
C GLN A 216 21.97 0.83 -3.63
N ARG A 217 22.59 0.17 -2.64
CA ARG A 217 22.58 0.64 -1.26
C ARG A 217 23.41 1.92 -1.13
N GLY A 218 22.91 2.89 -0.37
CA GLY A 218 23.54 4.19 -0.21
C GLY A 218 23.36 5.09 -1.43
N ALA A 219 22.45 4.76 -2.35
CA ALA A 219 22.09 5.63 -3.45
C ALA A 219 21.33 6.84 -2.91
N MET A 220 21.75 8.03 -3.34
CA MET A 220 21.11 9.27 -2.92
C MET A 220 19.74 9.43 -3.58
N ALA A 221 18.75 9.86 -2.79
CA ALA A 221 17.45 10.23 -3.31
C ALA A 221 17.54 11.51 -4.16
N SER A 222 16.74 11.53 -5.18
CA SER A 222 16.67 12.54 -6.24
C SER A 222 15.22 12.83 -6.58
N VAL A 223 14.99 13.82 -7.44
CA VAL A 223 13.69 14.05 -8.06
C VAL A 223 13.75 13.72 -9.55
N GLY A 224 12.85 12.85 -9.98
CA GLY A 224 12.75 12.38 -11.37
C GLY A 224 11.33 12.52 -11.92
N PRO A 225 11.12 12.20 -13.21
CA PRO A 225 9.80 12.25 -13.83
C PRO A 225 8.86 11.23 -13.20
N CYS A 226 7.63 11.66 -12.92
CA CYS A 226 6.55 10.75 -12.56
C CYS A 226 5.90 10.17 -13.81
N ASN A 227 6.44 9.08 -14.35
CA ASN A 227 5.80 8.35 -15.46
C ASN A 227 4.55 7.62 -14.95
N LEU A 228 3.43 8.33 -14.72
CA LEU A 228 2.25 7.85 -13.99
C LEU A 228 1.58 6.60 -14.60
N GLU A 229 1.84 6.31 -15.89
CA GLU A 229 1.24 5.19 -16.63
C GLU A 229 2.03 3.86 -16.55
N GLN A 230 3.26 3.86 -16.04
CA GLN A 230 4.12 2.67 -15.94
C GLN A 230 4.63 2.48 -14.52
N LEU A 231 4.83 1.23 -14.07
CA LEU A 231 5.49 0.94 -12.80
C LEU A 231 6.82 1.70 -12.72
N SER A 232 6.93 2.61 -11.76
CA SER A 232 8.15 3.40 -11.63
C SER A 232 9.25 2.51 -11.08
N SER A 233 10.27 2.28 -11.91
CA SER A 233 11.44 1.49 -11.58
C SER A 233 12.43 2.21 -10.67
N THR A 234 12.13 3.45 -10.28
CA THR A 234 13.06 4.32 -9.56
C THR A 234 12.41 5.07 -8.41
N SER A 235 11.09 4.98 -8.21
CA SER A 235 10.41 5.79 -7.19
C SER A 235 10.33 5.12 -5.83
N PHE A 236 10.36 5.95 -4.79
CA PHE A 236 9.91 5.55 -3.47
C PHE A 236 8.39 5.51 -3.38
N VAL A 237 7.90 4.63 -2.52
CA VAL A 237 6.49 4.40 -2.23
C VAL A 237 6.30 4.25 -0.71
N ASP A 238 5.06 4.30 -0.22
CA ASP A 238 4.77 3.91 1.16
C ASP A 238 5.00 2.40 1.32
N CYS A 239 5.88 2.00 2.25
CA CYS A 239 6.19 0.59 2.51
C CYS A 239 4.96 -0.26 2.86
N THR A 240 3.88 0.34 3.37
CA THR A 240 2.63 -0.39 3.63
C THR A 240 1.87 -0.76 2.36
N THR A 241 2.23 -0.14 1.23
CA THR A 241 1.60 -0.33 -0.08
C THR A 241 2.43 -1.20 -1.03
N THR A 242 3.68 -1.54 -0.71
CA THR A 242 4.50 -2.46 -1.52
C THR A 242 3.95 -3.89 -1.42
N LYS A 243 3.64 -4.52 -2.57
CA LYS A 243 2.89 -5.79 -2.59
C LYS A 243 3.53 -7.05 -3.18
N PRO A 244 4.58 -7.04 -4.02
CA PRO A 244 5.29 -8.28 -4.24
C PRO A 244 6.61 -8.32 -3.46
N LYS A 245 6.76 -9.36 -2.62
CA LYS A 245 8.08 -9.84 -2.23
C LYS A 245 8.69 -10.48 -3.47
N TYR A 246 9.64 -9.79 -4.10
CA TYR A 246 10.35 -10.34 -5.24
C TYR A 246 11.29 -11.48 -4.81
N VAL A 247 11.58 -12.36 -5.74
CA VAL A 247 12.61 -13.39 -5.65
C VAL A 247 13.53 -13.28 -6.86
N ARG A 248 14.77 -13.75 -6.71
CA ARG A 248 15.72 -13.96 -7.80
C ARG A 248 15.93 -15.45 -7.97
N LEU A 249 15.92 -15.90 -9.23
CA LEU A 249 16.30 -17.27 -9.56
C LEU A 249 17.79 -17.28 -9.89
N THR A 250 18.61 -17.70 -8.93
CA THR A 250 20.06 -17.75 -9.08
C THR A 250 20.50 -19.19 -9.37
N SER A 251 21.19 -19.38 -10.49
CA SER A 251 21.79 -20.68 -10.85
C SER A 251 22.90 -21.08 -9.87
N ALA A 252 23.29 -22.36 -9.86
CA ALA A 252 24.41 -22.85 -9.05
C ALA A 252 25.76 -22.14 -9.30
N ARG A 253 25.88 -21.37 -10.39
CA ARG A 253 27.08 -20.62 -10.78
C ARG A 253 27.01 -19.12 -10.45
N GLY A 254 25.95 -18.66 -9.77
CA GLY A 254 25.76 -17.26 -9.39
C GLY A 254 25.16 -16.36 -10.48
N ASN A 255 24.91 -16.88 -11.69
CA ASN A 255 24.17 -16.18 -12.74
C ASN A 255 22.66 -16.19 -12.42
N ARG A 256 21.92 -15.19 -12.91
CA ARG A 256 20.49 -15.02 -12.65
C ARG A 256 19.67 -15.23 -13.91
N LEU A 257 18.49 -15.82 -13.74
CA LEU A 257 17.45 -15.81 -14.77
C LEU A 257 17.02 -14.37 -15.02
N SER A 258 17.01 -13.95 -16.28
CA SER A 258 16.71 -12.59 -16.72
C SER A 258 15.83 -12.62 -17.96
N GLU A 259 14.79 -11.80 -17.99
CA GLU A 259 13.89 -11.65 -19.14
C GLU A 259 14.41 -10.61 -20.15
N TYR A 260 14.19 -10.86 -21.44
CA TYR A 260 14.40 -9.88 -22.50
C TYR A 260 13.53 -10.18 -23.72
N TYR A 261 12.60 -9.27 -24.06
CA TYR A 261 11.62 -9.44 -25.14
C TYR A 261 10.93 -10.81 -25.11
N SER A 262 10.41 -11.15 -23.94
CA SER A 262 9.76 -12.42 -23.60
C SER A 262 10.65 -13.66 -23.61
N ASN A 263 11.93 -13.59 -24.02
CA ASN A 263 12.87 -14.69 -23.88
C ASN A 263 13.54 -14.68 -22.51
N LEU A 264 14.11 -15.83 -22.10
CA LEU A 264 14.80 -15.98 -20.82
C LEU A 264 16.27 -16.30 -21.05
N TYR A 265 17.13 -15.64 -20.27
CA TYR A 265 18.57 -15.77 -20.31
C TYR A 265 19.14 -15.98 -18.92
N VAL A 266 20.32 -16.57 -18.82
CA VAL A 266 21.02 -16.85 -17.56
C VAL A 266 22.34 -16.08 -17.54
N ASN A 267 22.25 -14.82 -17.13
CA ASN A 267 23.33 -13.84 -17.26
C ASN A 267 24.00 -13.53 -15.91
N ALA A 268 25.16 -12.88 -15.97
CA ALA A 268 25.74 -12.29 -14.78
C ALA A 268 24.75 -11.27 -14.18
N PRO A 269 24.70 -11.11 -12.84
CA PRO A 269 23.81 -10.15 -12.19
C PRO A 269 23.88 -8.74 -12.79
N ALA A 270 22.78 -8.30 -13.37
CA ALA A 270 22.58 -6.99 -13.97
C ALA A 270 21.82 -6.01 -13.05
N ASN A 271 21.22 -6.52 -11.96
CA ASN A 271 20.52 -5.73 -10.95
C ASN A 271 19.44 -4.81 -11.57
N ASN A 272 18.50 -5.41 -12.28
CA ASN A 272 17.36 -4.72 -12.88
C ASN A 272 16.08 -5.57 -12.71
N PHE A 273 14.92 -5.03 -13.13
CA PHE A 273 13.64 -5.73 -12.99
C PHE A 273 13.51 -7.00 -13.83
N ASN A 274 14.33 -7.17 -14.85
CA ASN A 274 14.28 -8.37 -15.68
C ASN A 274 14.71 -9.61 -14.90
N GLU A 275 15.45 -9.42 -13.79
CA GLU A 275 15.92 -10.49 -12.90
C GLU A 275 15.00 -10.73 -11.69
N LEU A 276 13.93 -9.95 -11.55
CA LEU A 276 13.03 -10.01 -10.41
C LEU A 276 11.73 -10.72 -10.78
N PHE A 277 11.34 -11.69 -9.96
CA PHE A 277 10.12 -12.45 -10.15
C PHE A 277 9.26 -12.39 -8.89
N THR A 278 7.95 -12.45 -9.03
CA THR A 278 7.05 -12.77 -7.92
C THR A 278 6.71 -14.25 -7.99
N TRP A 279 6.87 -14.95 -6.86
CA TRP A 279 6.48 -16.35 -6.74
C TRP A 279 5.07 -16.45 -6.13
N ASP A 280 4.08 -16.74 -6.97
CA ASP A 280 2.75 -17.15 -6.51
C ASP A 280 2.77 -18.65 -6.24
N GLN A 281 3.11 -19.01 -5.00
CA GLN A 281 3.22 -20.40 -4.59
C GLN A 281 1.89 -21.15 -4.62
N ALA A 282 0.76 -20.46 -4.36
CA ALA A 282 -0.56 -21.07 -4.36
C ALA A 282 -0.97 -21.51 -5.77
N ASN A 283 -0.68 -20.68 -6.77
CA ASN A 283 -0.97 -20.97 -8.17
C ASN A 283 0.20 -21.58 -8.94
N LYS A 284 1.37 -21.74 -8.31
CA LYS A 284 2.60 -22.30 -8.88
C LYS A 284 3.16 -21.49 -10.05
N MET A 285 3.06 -20.16 -10.00
CA MET A 285 3.41 -19.27 -11.11
C MET A 285 4.54 -18.32 -10.72
N LEU A 286 5.50 -18.15 -11.63
CA LEU A 286 6.54 -17.11 -11.55
C LEU A 286 6.17 -15.98 -12.50
N LYS A 287 5.95 -14.78 -11.98
CA LYS A 287 5.68 -13.58 -12.78
C LYS A 287 6.91 -12.67 -12.79
N VAL A 288 7.46 -12.36 -13.96
CA VAL A 288 8.60 -11.43 -14.06
C VAL A 288 8.12 -9.98 -13.88
N ALA A 289 8.94 -9.17 -13.21
CA ALA A 289 8.59 -7.81 -12.87
C ALA A 289 8.71 -6.83 -14.06
N SER A 290 9.60 -7.12 -15.02
CA SER A 290 9.89 -6.24 -16.18
C SER A 290 8.69 -6.05 -17.11
N ASN A 291 8.01 -7.14 -17.48
CA ASN A 291 6.93 -7.13 -18.47
C ASN A 291 5.58 -7.64 -17.91
N ASN A 292 5.52 -7.98 -16.61
CA ASN A 292 4.35 -8.53 -15.93
C ASN A 292 3.81 -9.86 -16.50
N GLN A 293 4.61 -10.60 -17.27
CA GLN A 293 4.26 -11.90 -17.82
C GLN A 293 4.75 -13.05 -16.93
N CYS A 294 4.17 -14.23 -17.12
CA CYS A 294 4.47 -15.42 -16.37
C CYS A 294 5.44 -16.32 -17.14
N LEU A 295 6.35 -16.97 -16.42
CA LEU A 295 7.23 -18.00 -16.96
C LEU A 295 6.36 -19.14 -17.50
N ASP A 296 6.47 -19.40 -18.79
CA ASP A 296 5.62 -20.32 -19.55
C ASP A 296 6.49 -21.31 -20.31
N ALA A 297 6.17 -22.60 -20.19
CA ALA A 297 6.82 -23.67 -20.94
C ALA A 297 5.82 -24.34 -21.90
N TYR A 298 6.03 -24.17 -23.20
CA TYR A 298 5.14 -24.64 -24.26
C TYR A 298 5.87 -25.62 -25.18
N LYS A 299 5.13 -26.44 -25.93
CA LYS A 299 5.69 -27.29 -26.98
C LYS A 299 5.74 -26.53 -28.30
N ASP A 300 6.90 -26.47 -28.93
CA ASP A 300 7.04 -25.94 -30.29
C ASP A 300 6.44 -26.90 -31.34
N ALA A 301 6.47 -26.50 -32.62
CA ALA A 301 5.90 -27.28 -33.72
C ALA A 301 6.50 -28.69 -33.86
N ASN A 302 7.70 -28.91 -33.34
CA ASN A 302 8.38 -30.21 -33.36
C ASN A 302 8.16 -31.01 -32.06
N GLY A 303 7.30 -30.51 -31.15
CA GLY A 303 7.01 -31.12 -29.86
C GLY A 303 8.09 -30.89 -28.81
N LYS A 304 9.14 -30.09 -29.09
CA LYS A 304 10.17 -29.77 -28.10
C LYS A 304 9.62 -28.72 -27.13
N VAL A 305 9.82 -28.96 -25.83
CA VAL A 305 9.42 -27.97 -24.82
C VAL A 305 10.40 -26.79 -24.85
N ARG A 306 9.86 -25.58 -24.92
CA ARG A 306 10.55 -24.29 -24.91
C ARG A 306 10.09 -23.49 -23.71
N VAL A 307 10.86 -22.48 -23.33
CA VAL A 307 10.50 -21.54 -22.26
C VAL A 307 10.52 -20.11 -22.77
N HIS A 308 9.52 -19.33 -22.37
CA HIS A 308 9.43 -17.90 -22.61
C HIS A 308 8.61 -17.27 -21.47
N THR A 309 8.33 -15.98 -21.55
CA THR A 309 7.28 -15.36 -20.74
C THR A 309 6.04 -15.13 -21.60
N TYR A 310 4.87 -15.29 -21.00
CA TYR A 310 3.58 -15.13 -21.67
C TYR A 310 2.54 -14.52 -20.72
N ALA A 311 1.45 -13.96 -21.28
CA ALA A 311 0.39 -13.37 -20.47
C ALA A 311 -0.08 -14.35 -19.37
N CYS A 312 -0.11 -13.87 -18.13
CA CYS A 312 -0.43 -14.72 -16.97
C CYS A 312 -1.88 -15.19 -17.01
N ASP A 313 -2.08 -16.51 -16.92
CA ASP A 313 -3.40 -17.13 -16.75
C ASP A 313 -3.30 -18.25 -15.71
N VAL A 314 -4.08 -18.11 -14.63
CA VAL A 314 -4.12 -19.08 -13.53
C VAL A 314 -4.57 -20.48 -14.00
N ASN A 315 -5.30 -20.57 -15.12
CA ASN A 315 -5.76 -21.84 -15.69
C ASN A 315 -4.78 -22.42 -16.72
N ASN A 316 -3.75 -21.67 -17.14
CA ASN A 316 -2.80 -22.14 -18.14
C ASN A 316 -1.81 -23.14 -17.51
N GLY A 317 -1.90 -24.41 -17.95
CA GLY A 317 -1.05 -25.50 -17.48
C GLY A 317 0.43 -25.36 -17.85
N ASN A 318 0.77 -24.52 -18.84
CA ASN A 318 2.16 -24.23 -19.23
C ASN A 318 2.87 -23.25 -18.28
N GLN A 319 2.14 -22.64 -17.34
CA GLN A 319 2.68 -21.62 -16.43
C GLN A 319 2.90 -22.17 -15.02
N LYS A 320 2.88 -23.50 -14.87
CA LYS A 320 2.86 -24.17 -13.58
C LYS A 320 4.21 -24.81 -13.30
N TRP A 321 4.83 -24.42 -12.18
CA TRP A 321 6.17 -24.83 -11.80
C TRP A 321 6.19 -25.46 -10.42
N ASN A 322 6.97 -26.53 -10.26
CA ASN A 322 7.24 -27.18 -8.98
C ASN A 322 8.69 -26.89 -8.61
N PHE A 323 8.89 -26.00 -7.64
CA PHE A 323 10.20 -25.82 -7.03
C PHE A 323 10.41 -26.85 -5.92
N ASN A 324 11.46 -27.67 -6.04
CA ASN A 324 11.87 -28.59 -4.99
C ASN A 324 13.07 -28.00 -4.24
N PRO A 325 12.93 -27.57 -2.97
CA PRO A 325 14.02 -26.93 -2.23
C PRO A 325 15.17 -27.89 -1.89
N SER A 326 14.94 -29.20 -1.85
CA SER A 326 15.97 -30.21 -1.54
C SER A 326 16.87 -30.47 -2.74
N THR A 327 16.28 -30.64 -3.93
CA THR A 327 17.03 -30.86 -5.18
C THR A 327 17.42 -29.55 -5.87
N LYS A 328 16.84 -28.43 -5.45
CA LYS A 328 16.95 -27.09 -6.05
C LYS A 328 16.48 -27.03 -7.50
N THR A 329 15.60 -27.95 -7.91
CA THR A 329 15.12 -28.01 -9.30
C THR A 329 13.79 -27.29 -9.44
N LEU A 330 13.63 -26.60 -10.57
CA LEU A 330 12.35 -26.02 -11.00
C LEU A 330 11.80 -26.89 -12.13
N GLU A 331 10.98 -27.87 -11.77
CA GLU A 331 10.34 -28.79 -12.71
C GLU A 331 9.01 -28.21 -13.19
N HIS A 332 8.67 -28.39 -14.46
CA HIS A 332 7.38 -27.99 -14.98
C HIS A 332 6.27 -28.96 -14.54
N ALA A 333 5.13 -28.44 -14.10
CA ALA A 333 4.13 -29.25 -13.40
C ALA A 333 3.26 -30.12 -14.32
N THR A 334 3.16 -29.80 -15.61
CA THR A 334 2.33 -30.57 -16.57
C THR A 334 3.17 -31.31 -17.62
N HIS A 335 4.23 -30.70 -18.13
CA HIS A 335 5.32 -31.38 -18.86
C HIS A 335 6.25 -32.12 -17.89
N ALA A 336 5.77 -33.23 -17.32
CA ALA A 336 6.50 -34.02 -16.34
C ALA A 336 7.91 -34.43 -16.83
N GLY A 337 8.90 -34.34 -15.94
CA GLY A 337 10.30 -34.64 -16.24
C GLY A 337 11.02 -33.55 -17.05
N GLN A 338 10.43 -32.38 -17.24
CA GLN A 338 11.09 -31.22 -17.86
C GLN A 338 11.46 -30.18 -16.80
N CYS A 339 12.74 -29.85 -16.71
CA CYS A 339 13.31 -28.90 -15.76
C CYS A 339 13.83 -27.66 -16.48
N LEU A 340 13.74 -26.51 -15.80
CA LEU A 340 14.43 -25.30 -16.24
C LEU A 340 15.95 -25.51 -16.12
N ASP A 341 16.66 -25.32 -17.23
CA ASP A 341 18.07 -25.65 -17.37
C ASP A 341 18.87 -24.42 -17.86
N ALA A 342 19.94 -24.12 -17.13
CA ALA A 342 20.92 -23.08 -17.43
C ALA A 342 22.18 -23.69 -18.06
N ASP A 343 22.10 -24.09 -19.32
CA ASP A 343 23.24 -24.66 -20.03
C ASP A 343 24.28 -23.56 -20.34
N PRO A 344 25.46 -23.61 -19.71
CA PRO A 344 26.52 -22.61 -19.89
C PRO A 344 27.18 -22.66 -21.27
N THR A 345 26.94 -23.71 -22.06
CA THR A 345 27.59 -23.91 -23.37
C THR A 345 26.93 -23.06 -24.45
N TYR A 346 25.71 -22.57 -24.21
CA TYR A 346 25.07 -21.60 -25.08
C TYR A 346 25.78 -20.25 -25.01
N ALA A 347 26.33 -19.82 -26.15
CA ALA A 347 27.03 -18.54 -26.26
C ALA A 347 26.11 -17.34 -25.98
N ASP A 348 24.83 -17.43 -26.35
CA ASP A 348 23.80 -16.44 -26.09
C ASP A 348 23.16 -16.57 -24.69
N ARG A 349 23.54 -17.60 -23.92
CA ARG A 349 23.12 -17.83 -22.53
C ARG A 349 21.61 -17.96 -22.32
N HIS A 350 20.84 -18.38 -23.34
CA HIS A 350 19.41 -18.58 -23.16
C HIS A 350 19.13 -19.71 -22.17
N ALA A 351 18.06 -19.57 -21.38
CA ALA A 351 17.54 -20.66 -20.57
C ALA A 351 16.77 -21.64 -21.48
N GLN A 352 16.79 -22.93 -21.13
CA GLN A 352 16.08 -23.96 -21.88
C GLN A 352 15.23 -24.84 -20.96
N MET A 353 14.38 -25.65 -21.59
CA MET A 353 13.76 -26.81 -20.95
C MET A 353 14.54 -28.06 -21.33
N TRP A 354 14.89 -28.87 -20.33
CA TRP A 354 15.63 -30.11 -20.53
C TRP A 354 15.09 -31.23 -19.65
N ALA A 355 15.43 -32.48 -19.97
CA ALA A 355 15.11 -33.61 -19.12
C ALA A 355 15.71 -33.42 -17.71
N CYS A 356 14.88 -33.54 -16.69
CA CYS A 356 15.31 -33.43 -15.29
C CYS A 356 16.38 -34.49 -15.00
N THR A 357 17.56 -34.04 -14.57
CA THR A 357 18.73 -34.89 -14.33
C THR A 357 19.18 -34.74 -12.89
N PRO A 358 19.22 -35.83 -12.08
CA PRO A 358 19.65 -35.76 -10.69
C PRO A 358 21.03 -35.14 -10.54
N ASN A 359 21.18 -34.23 -9.58
CA ASN A 359 22.43 -33.53 -9.26
C ASN A 359 23.08 -32.77 -10.43
N ASN A 360 22.31 -32.40 -11.47
CA ASN A 360 22.82 -31.56 -12.54
C ASN A 360 22.90 -30.08 -12.07
N PRO A 361 24.10 -29.49 -11.94
CA PRO A 361 24.25 -28.11 -11.46
C PRO A 361 23.62 -27.07 -12.39
N ASN A 362 23.39 -27.39 -13.67
CA ASN A 362 22.71 -26.49 -14.60
C ASN A 362 21.20 -26.37 -14.31
N GLN A 363 20.62 -27.34 -13.60
CA GLN A 363 19.20 -27.37 -13.25
C GLN A 363 18.93 -26.98 -11.79
N GLN A 364 19.98 -26.53 -11.09
CA GLN A 364 19.89 -26.11 -9.70
C GLN A 364 19.76 -24.60 -9.60
N TRP A 365 18.70 -24.18 -8.91
CA TRP A 365 18.29 -22.80 -8.71
C TRP A 365 18.06 -22.53 -7.22
N SER A 366 18.56 -21.42 -6.72
CA SER A 366 18.04 -20.81 -5.49
C SER A 366 16.97 -19.80 -5.85
N LEU A 367 15.85 -19.85 -5.14
CA LEU A 367 14.84 -18.79 -5.14
C LEU A 367 15.14 -17.91 -3.93
N ASP A 368 16.06 -16.98 -4.14
CA ASP A 368 16.49 -16.09 -3.08
C ASP A 368 15.45 -14.99 -2.95
N THR A 369 14.85 -14.86 -1.76
CA THR A 369 14.01 -13.70 -1.47
C THR A 369 14.83 -12.46 -1.73
N PHE A 370 14.31 -11.57 -2.56
CA PHE A 370 14.89 -10.26 -2.70
C PHE A 370 14.48 -9.43 -1.49
N SER A 371 15.17 -9.72 -0.39
CA SER A 371 15.29 -8.86 0.75
C SER A 371 16.56 -8.06 0.54
N SER A 372 16.44 -6.74 0.47
CA SER A 372 17.58 -5.84 0.53
C SER A 372 18.38 -6.03 1.81
#